data_AF-A0A2N2EB47-F1
#
_entry.id   AF-A0A2N2EB47-F1
#
_cell.length_a   1.000
_cell.length_b   1.000
_cell.length_c   1.000
_cell.angle_alpha   90.00
_cell.angle_beta   90.00
_cell.angle_gamma   90.00
#
_symmetry.space_group_name_H-M   'P 1'
#
loop_
_entity.id
_entity.type
_entity.pdbx_description
1 polymer ?
#
loop_
_entity_poly.entity_id
_entity_poly.type
_entity_poly.pdbx_seq_one_letter_code
_entity_poly.pdbx_strand_id
1 'polypeptide(L)'
;MRFTLVFENKQEGIGASYDLLFAPCPIWDAAGNHILNLNPQDPYLNSGCVKRLIEQEHLQGVEKCVLIIHSIGHGDDKSLKTLRADLDALDIKYSIVDFQELNNG
;
A
#
# COMPACT_ATOMS: atom_id res chain seq x y z
N MET A 1 -9.80 7.25 -3.34
CA MET A 1 -9.41 6.02 -2.63
C MET A 1 -8.12 6.22 -1.85
N ARG A 2 -7.90 5.35 -0.86
CA ARG A 2 -6.60 5.14 -0.21
C ARG A 2 -6.43 3.63 -0.06
N PHE A 3 -5.20 3.19 0.14
CA PHE A 3 -4.91 1.76 0.19
C PHE A 3 -4.25 1.43 1.52
N THR A 4 -4.47 0.22 2.03
CA THR A 4 -3.67 -0.33 3.14
C THR A 4 -3.08 -1.64 2.69
N LEU A 5 -1.77 -1.83 2.90
CA LEU A 5 -1.11 -3.10 2.74
C LEU A 5 -0.87 -3.69 4.12
N VAL A 6 -1.36 -4.90 4.34
CA VAL A 6 -1.08 -5.69 5.53
C VAL A 6 -0.23 -6.87 5.09
N PHE A 7 1.06 -6.83 5.39
CA PHE A 7 1.97 -7.91 5.06
C PHE A 7 1.88 -9.05 6.09
N GLU A 8 1.95 -10.29 5.61
CA GLU A 8 2.04 -11.46 6.49
C GLU A 8 3.43 -11.47 7.15
N ASN A 9 3.47 -11.23 8.47
CA ASN A 9 4.69 -11.36 9.25
C ASN A 9 4.78 -12.77 9.84
N LYS A 10 5.92 -13.45 9.63
CA LYS A 10 6.20 -14.79 10.17
C LYS A 10 6.62 -14.76 11.65
N GLN A 11 6.79 -13.57 12.25
CA GLN A 11 7.17 -13.38 13.65
C GLN A 11 6.04 -12.68 14.44
N GLU A 12 5.82 -13.09 15.69
CA GLU A 12 4.98 -12.33 16.63
C GLU A 12 5.67 -11.00 16.95
N GLY A 13 5.08 -9.88 16.55
CA GLY A 13 5.70 -8.56 16.67
C GLY A 13 4.81 -7.43 16.12
N ILE A 14 5.40 -6.25 15.93
CA ILE A 14 4.72 -5.08 15.33
C ILE A 14 4.17 -5.49 13.96
N GLY A 15 2.86 -5.33 13.78
CA GLY A 15 2.21 -5.66 12.51
C GLY A 15 2.74 -4.80 11.37
N ALA A 16 3.01 -5.42 10.22
CA ALA A 16 3.47 -4.76 9.01
C ALA A 16 2.27 -4.21 8.21
N SER A 17 1.57 -3.24 8.79
CA SER A 17 0.40 -2.57 8.20
C SER A 17 0.72 -1.14 7.82
N TYR A 18 0.56 -0.81 6.55
CA TYR A 18 0.96 0.47 5.97
C TYR A 18 -0.14 1.08 5.15
N ASP A 19 -0.47 2.34 5.43
CA ASP A 19 -1.42 3.14 4.69
C ASP A 19 -0.73 3.89 3.56
N LEU A 20 -1.28 3.80 2.35
CA LEU A 20 -0.92 4.66 1.22
C LEU A 20 -1.93 5.79 1.11
N LEU A 21 -1.53 6.96 1.58
CA LEU A 21 -2.31 8.19 1.60
C LEU A 21 -1.93 9.08 0.42
N PHE A 22 -2.85 9.94 -0.02
CA PHE A 22 -2.66 10.87 -1.12
C PHE A 22 -2.98 12.30 -0.64
N ALA A 23 -2.01 13.01 -0.06
CA ALA A 23 -2.24 14.33 0.54
C ALA A 23 -0.98 15.23 0.59
N PRO A 24 -0.74 16.13 -0.39
CA PRO A 24 -1.24 16.12 -1.76
C PRO A 24 -0.53 15.09 -2.65
N CYS A 25 0.55 14.48 -2.13
CA CYS A 25 1.37 13.49 -2.81
C CYS A 25 1.19 12.09 -2.19
N PRO A 26 1.59 11.01 -2.88
CA PRO A 26 1.51 9.66 -2.33
C PRO A 26 2.52 9.47 -1.20
N ILE A 27 2.03 9.06 -0.03
CA ILE A 27 2.82 8.88 1.20
C ILE A 27 2.49 7.52 1.80
N TRP A 28 3.53 6.77 2.15
CA TRP A 28 3.41 5.63 3.07
C TRP A 28 3.39 6.13 4.51
N ASP A 29 2.41 5.66 5.26
CA ASP A 29 2.18 5.95 6.66
C ASP A 29 2.02 4.65 7.46
N ALA A 30 2.49 4.63 8.70
CA ALA A 30 2.20 3.58 9.66
C ALA A 30 1.71 4.19 10.97
N ALA A 31 0.44 3.99 11.28
CA ALA A 31 -0.20 4.46 12.51
C ALA A 31 -0.03 5.97 12.78
N GLY A 32 -0.09 6.79 11.73
CA GLY A 32 0.05 8.26 11.79
C GLY A 32 1.50 8.75 11.72
N ASN A 33 2.47 7.86 11.52
CA ASN A 33 3.86 8.22 11.28
C ASN A 33 4.15 8.16 9.77
N HIS A 34 4.47 9.31 9.18
CA HIS A 34 4.92 9.37 7.79
C HIS A 34 6.24 8.61 7.61
N ILE A 35 6.18 7.50 6.90
CA ILE A 35 7.33 6.63 6.63
C ILE A 35 8.10 7.13 5.41
N LEU A 36 7.40 7.35 4.30
CA LEU A 36 8.03 7.68 3.03
C LEU A 36 7.12 8.52 2.13
N ASN A 37 7.62 9.68 1.70
CA ASN A 37 7.02 10.43 0.59
C ASN A 37 7.54 9.86 -0.74
N LEU A 38 6.64 9.33 -1.55
CA LEU A 38 7.00 8.64 -2.79
C LEU A 38 7.33 9.61 -3.91
N ASN A 39 6.69 10.77 -3.94
CA ASN A 39 6.92 11.78 -4.96
C ASN A 39 6.51 13.17 -4.48
N PRO A 40 7.42 13.94 -3.84
CA PRO A 40 7.05 15.23 -3.24
C PRO A 40 6.59 16.30 -4.24
N GLN A 41 6.80 16.10 -5.53
CA GLN A 41 6.53 17.10 -6.58
C GLN A 41 5.33 16.74 -7.46
N ASP A 42 4.78 15.53 -7.33
CA ASP A 42 3.76 15.02 -8.24
C ASP A 42 2.74 14.15 -7.46
N PRO A 43 1.43 14.44 -7.61
CA PRO A 43 0.38 13.75 -6.88
C PRO A 43 0.16 12.28 -7.30
N TYR A 44 0.75 11.84 -8.43
CA TYR A 44 0.53 10.51 -8.98
C TYR A 44 1.47 9.46 -8.38
N LEU A 45 0.91 8.26 -8.17
CA LEU A 45 1.67 7.10 -7.72
C LEU A 45 2.47 6.50 -8.88
N ASN A 46 3.78 6.40 -8.72
CA ASN A 46 4.69 5.79 -9.68
C ASN A 46 5.07 4.36 -9.27
N SER A 47 5.51 3.56 -10.24
CA SER A 47 6.00 2.20 -10.02
C SER A 47 7.19 2.14 -9.06
N GLY A 48 7.36 1.00 -8.40
CA GLY A 48 8.39 0.76 -7.39
C GLY A 48 8.05 1.34 -6.01
N CYS A 49 6.81 1.80 -5.79
CA CYS A 49 6.36 2.33 -4.52
C CYS A 49 6.37 1.28 -3.40
N VAL A 50 5.99 0.03 -3.70
CA VAL A 50 5.99 -1.07 -2.71
C VAL A 50 7.42 -1.51 -2.40
N LYS A 51 8.27 -1.60 -3.42
CA LYS A 51 9.69 -1.94 -3.25
C LYS A 51 10.38 -0.98 -2.29
N ARG A 52 10.15 0.33 -2.47
CA ARG A 52 10.73 1.37 -1.60
C ARG A 52 10.22 1.27 -0.16
N LEU A 53 8.95 0.90 0.05
CA LEU A 53 8.43 0.62 1.39
C LEU A 53 9.16 -0.54 2.05
N ILE A 54 9.29 -1.67 1.34
CA ILE A 54 9.97 -2.87 1.84
C ILE A 54 11.43 -2.56 2.22
N GLU A 55 12.12 -1.78 1.39
CA GLU A 55 13.49 -1.34 1.66
C GLU A 55 13.58 -0.43 2.89
N GLN A 56 12.70 0.57 2.98
CA GLN A 56 12.67 1.54 4.10
C GLN A 56 12.39 0.87 5.45
N GLU A 57 11.44 -0.05 5.46
CA GLU A 57 10.96 -0.72 6.68
C GLU A 57 11.64 -2.07 6.95
N HIS A 58 12.65 -2.43 6.13
CA HIS A 58 13.43 -3.67 6.25
C HIS A 58 12.56 -4.95 6.24
N LEU A 59 11.49 -4.96 5.44
CA LEU A 59 10.50 -6.04 5.35
C LEU A 59 10.96 -7.18 4.42
N GLN A 60 12.23 -7.55 4.48
CA GLN A 60 12.83 -8.55 3.59
C GLN A 60 12.21 -9.93 3.83
N GLY A 61 11.89 -10.64 2.75
CA GLY A 61 11.32 -11.99 2.81
C GLY A 61 9.80 -12.05 3.01
N VAL A 62 9.11 -10.91 2.89
CA VAL A 62 7.65 -10.89 2.79
C VAL A 62 7.20 -11.52 1.47
N GLU A 63 6.30 -12.50 1.58
CA GLU A 63 5.80 -13.28 0.43
C GLU A 63 4.31 -13.05 0.17
N LYS A 64 3.57 -12.54 1.17
CA LYS A 64 2.12 -12.35 1.08
C LYS A 64 1.65 -11.06 1.70
N CYS A 65 0.58 -10.49 1.15
CA CYS A 65 -0.12 -9.37 1.77
C CYS A 65 -1.63 -9.39 1.54
N VAL A 66 -2.36 -8.59 2.30
CA VAL A 66 -3.72 -8.19 2.00
C VAL A 66 -3.68 -6.73 1.55
N LEU A 67 -4.30 -6.44 0.41
CA LEU A 67 -4.52 -5.10 -0.10
C LEU A 67 -5.96 -4.69 0.22
N ILE A 68 -6.12 -3.69 1.08
CA ILE A 68 -7.41 -3.11 1.43
C ILE A 68 -7.63 -1.84 0.62
N ILE A 69 -8.75 -1.76 -0.09
CA ILE A 69 -9.19 -0.59 -0.84
C ILE A 69 -10.23 0.14 -0.01
N HIS A 70 -9.91 1.38 0.37
CA HIS A 70 -10.83 2.27 1.06
C HIS A 70 -11.47 3.23 0.06
N SER A 71 -12.79 3.41 0.15
CA SER A 71 -13.56 4.29 -0.73
C SER A 71 -13.22 5.78 -0.56
N ILE A 72 -12.60 6.17 0.56
CA ILE A 72 -12.19 7.54 0.88
C ILE A 72 -10.77 7.87 0.40
N GLY A 73 -10.43 9.15 0.19
CA GLY A 73 -9.09 9.63 -0.20
C GLY A 73 -8.95 9.98 -1.68
N HIS A 74 -7.75 10.41 -2.11
CA HIS A 74 -7.51 10.99 -3.45
C HIS A 74 -6.84 10.07 -4.48
N GLY A 75 -6.50 8.82 -4.13
CA GLY A 75 -6.04 7.81 -5.09
C GLY A 75 -7.15 7.35 -6.03
N ASP A 76 -6.77 6.80 -7.18
CA ASP A 76 -7.66 6.38 -8.26
C ASP A 76 -7.33 4.96 -8.78
N ASP A 77 -8.05 4.51 -9.82
CA ASP A 77 -7.84 3.19 -10.43
C ASP A 77 -6.44 3.02 -11.04
N LYS A 78 -5.79 4.13 -11.43
CA LYS A 78 -4.42 4.08 -11.93
C LYS A 78 -3.46 3.77 -10.79
N SER A 79 -3.63 4.41 -9.64
CA SER A 79 -2.88 4.09 -8.43
C SER A 79 -3.07 2.63 -8.02
N LEU A 80 -4.29 2.10 -8.08
CA LEU A 80 -4.56 0.69 -7.81
C LEU A 80 -3.83 -0.24 -8.80
N LYS A 81 -3.85 0.08 -10.10
CA LYS A 81 -3.12 -0.67 -11.13
C LYS A 81 -1.62 -0.66 -10.89
N THR A 82 -1.05 0.50 -10.55
CA THR A 82 0.37 0.64 -10.20
C THR A 82 0.73 -0.23 -9.00
N LEU A 83 -0.10 -0.21 -7.96
CA LEU A 83 0.14 -0.97 -6.74
C LEU A 83 0.09 -2.48 -6.97
N ARG A 84 -0.86 -2.97 -7.77
CA ARG A 84 -0.95 -4.38 -8.18
C ARG A 84 0.27 -4.80 -8.99
N ALA A 85 0.66 -3.99 -9.98
CA ALA A 85 1.82 -4.26 -10.82
C ALA A 85 3.12 -4.33 -9.99
N ASP A 86 3.26 -3.48 -8.97
CA ASP A 86 4.40 -3.53 -8.06
C ASP A 86 4.42 -4.82 -7.22
N LEU A 87 3.27 -5.25 -6.69
CA LEU A 87 3.17 -6.51 -5.94
C LEU A 87 3.50 -7.71 -6.83
N ASP A 88 2.96 -7.74 -8.05
CA ASP A 88 3.25 -8.78 -9.04
C ASP A 88 4.74 -8.81 -9.42
N ALA A 89 5.37 -7.64 -9.62
CA ALA A 89 6.78 -7.53 -9.97
C ALA A 89 7.72 -7.99 -8.83
N LEU A 90 7.23 -7.99 -7.59
CA LEU A 90 7.95 -8.45 -6.41
C LEU A 90 7.62 -9.92 -6.05
N ASP A 91 6.80 -10.60 -6.85
CA ASP A 91 6.29 -11.95 -6.59
C ASP A 91 5.59 -12.08 -5.21
N ILE A 92 4.95 -10.99 -4.76
CA ILE A 92 4.18 -10.97 -3.52
C ILE A 92 2.75 -11.40 -3.84
N LYS A 93 2.30 -12.49 -3.22
CA LYS A 93 0.92 -12.98 -3.39
C LYS A 93 -0.03 -12.12 -2.57
N TYR A 94 -1.14 -11.68 -3.16
CA TYR A 94 -2.08 -10.83 -2.44
C TYR A 94 -3.54 -11.21 -2.60
N SER A 95 -4.31 -10.91 -1.56
CA SER A 95 -5.78 -10.88 -1.60
C SER A 95 -6.26 -9.44 -1.50
N ILE A 96 -7.40 -9.15 -2.12
CA ILE A 96 -7.98 -7.80 -2.13
C ILE A 96 -9.25 -7.79 -1.28
N VAL A 97 -9.38 -6.77 -0.45
CA VAL A 97 -10.63 -6.43 0.25
C VAL A 97 -11.07 -5.06 -0.26
N ASP A 98 -12.20 -5.00 -0.96
CA ASP A 98 -12.77 -3.74 -1.45
C ASP A 98 -14.01 -3.34 -0.64
N PHE A 99 -13.92 -2.25 0.11
CA PHE A 99 -15.04 -1.75 0.90
C PHE A 99 -16.13 -1.08 0.06
N GLN A 100 -15.89 -0.74 -1.21
CA GLN A 100 -16.99 -0.31 -2.10
C GLN A 100 -17.95 -1.46 -2.38
N GLU A 101 -17.44 -2.67 -2.55
CA GLU A 101 -18.23 -3.86 -2.86
C GLU A 101 -19.07 -4.33 -1.65
N LEU A 102 -18.59 -4.09 -0.42
CA LEU A 102 -19.30 -4.48 0.80
C LEU A 102 -20.49 -3.56 1.16
N ASN A 103 -20.53 -2.34 0.63
CA ASN A 103 -21.60 -1.38 0.91
C ASN A 103 -22.81 -1.50 -0.03
N ASN A 104 -22.78 -2.41 -1.01
CA ASN A 104 -23.87 -2.66 -1.96
C ASN A 104 -24.84 -3.78 -1.50
N GLY A 105 -24.86 -4.08 -0.19
CA GLY A 105 -25.73 -5.09 0.44
C GLY A 105 -26.94 -4.52 1.15
#